data_AF-A0A6J7H666-F1
#
_entry.id   AF-A0A6J7H666-F1
#
_cell.length_a   1.000
_cell.length_b   1.000
_cell.length_c   1.000
_cell.angle_alpha   90.00
_cell.angle_beta   90.00
_cell.angle_gamma   90.00
#
_symmetry.space_group_name_H-M   'P 1'
#
loop_
_entity.id
_entity.type
_entity.pdbx_description
1 polymer ?
#
loop_
_entity_poly.entity_id
_entity_poly.type
_entity_poly.pdbx_seq_one_letter_code
_entity_poly.pdbx_strand_id
1 'polypeptide(L)'
;MRWHFVQALAERGLYSREQLDSELKLDPSTLGQLAHSLAVAAIPTTSSKGEVWKLITNQKLPTDSRKAMMRGFHLPTQRDLSEDFVDLYFTQLLIMWGGNSFQSATSFAELAFPRFLTSESTLIKANQWLEGEGSQAPSGLRRLVLEARDSLERAMRAQKLS
;
A
#
# COMPACT_ATOMS: atom_id res chain seq x y z
N MET A 1 6.05 -22.52 -1.48
CA MET A 1 6.26 -22.27 -2.92
C MET A 1 4.98 -21.93 -3.69
N ARG A 2 3.91 -22.74 -3.63
CA ARG A 2 2.64 -22.52 -4.37
C ARG A 2 2.14 -21.06 -4.37
N TRP A 3 2.03 -20.44 -3.20
CA TRP A 3 1.56 -19.05 -3.10
C TRP A 3 2.40 -18.02 -3.86
N HIS A 4 3.71 -18.22 -4.01
CA HIS A 4 4.54 -17.29 -4.79
C HIS A 4 4.15 -17.30 -6.26
N PHE A 5 3.84 -18.49 -6.80
CA PHE A 5 3.37 -18.63 -8.18
C PHE A 5 1.98 -18.02 -8.36
N VAL A 6 1.05 -18.31 -7.44
CA VAL A 6 -0.30 -17.73 -7.44
C VAL A 6 -0.28 -16.20 -7.40
N GLN A 7 0.55 -15.61 -6.53
CA GLN A 7 0.72 -14.16 -6.43
C GLN A 7 1.28 -13.56 -7.72
N ALA A 8 2.29 -14.20 -8.32
CA ALA A 8 2.88 -13.76 -9.58
C ALA A 8 1.88 -13.81 -10.76
N LEU A 9 0.95 -14.77 -10.77
CA LEU A 9 -0.13 -14.84 -11.75
C LEU A 9 -1.21 -13.78 -11.48
N ALA A 10 -1.60 -13.58 -10.23
CA ALA A 10 -2.58 -12.56 -9.84
C ALA A 10 -2.11 -11.15 -10.20
N GLU A 11 -0.84 -10.82 -9.93
CA GLU A 11 -0.22 -9.55 -10.33
C GLU A 11 -0.32 -9.26 -11.83
N ARG A 12 -0.29 -10.30 -12.66
CA ARG A 12 -0.39 -10.21 -14.12
C ARG A 12 -1.82 -10.29 -14.63
N GLY A 13 -2.82 -10.38 -13.75
CA GLY A 13 -4.23 -10.54 -14.10
C GLY A 13 -4.57 -11.92 -14.67
N LEU A 14 -3.69 -12.91 -14.46
CA LEU A 14 -3.86 -14.29 -14.95
C LEU A 14 -4.56 -15.20 -13.93
N TYR A 15 -4.95 -14.66 -12.79
CA TYR A 15 -5.74 -15.34 -11.76
C TYR A 15 -6.92 -14.48 -11.36
N SER A 16 -8.13 -15.05 -11.41
CA SER A 16 -9.36 -14.41 -10.96
C SER A 16 -9.50 -14.47 -9.43
N ARG A 17 -10.44 -13.68 -8.89
CA ARG A 17 -10.74 -13.71 -7.45
C ARG A 17 -11.21 -15.09 -7.00
N GLU A 18 -12.04 -15.75 -7.79
CA GLU A 18 -12.60 -17.08 -7.51
C GLU A 18 -11.50 -18.16 -7.49
N GLN A 19 -10.51 -18.03 -8.37
CA GLN A 19 -9.35 -18.92 -8.39
C GLN A 19 -8.50 -18.73 -7.13
N LEU A 20 -8.27 -17.47 -6.70
CA LEU A 20 -7.58 -17.19 -5.43
C LEU A 20 -8.33 -17.75 -4.23
N ASP A 21 -9.65 -17.58 -4.18
CA ASP A 21 -10.48 -18.11 -3.10
C ASP A 21 -10.45 -19.66 -3.08
N SER A 22 -10.28 -20.29 -4.24
CA SER A 22 -10.08 -21.75 -4.35
C SER A 22 -8.72 -22.19 -3.82
N GLU A 23 -7.65 -21.45 -4.09
CA GLU A 23 -6.32 -21.69 -3.51
C GLU A 23 -6.31 -21.57 -1.98
N LEU A 24 -7.09 -20.64 -1.44
CA LEU A 24 -7.23 -20.47 0.01
C LEU A 24 -7.92 -21.68 0.66
N LYS A 25 -8.90 -22.30 0.01
CA LYS A 25 -9.55 -23.53 0.53
C LYS A 25 -8.56 -24.69 0.62
N LEU A 26 -7.58 -24.75 -0.29
CA LEU A 26 -6.51 -25.75 -0.27
C LEU A 26 -5.45 -25.47 0.80
N ASP A 27 -5.39 -24.24 1.32
CA ASP A 27 -4.45 -23.82 2.36
C ASP A 27 -5.10 -22.82 3.33
N PRO A 28 -5.92 -23.31 4.27
CA PRO A 28 -6.65 -22.46 5.21
C PRO A 28 -5.78 -21.91 6.35
N SER A 29 -4.46 -22.16 6.33
CA SER A 29 -3.53 -21.72 7.35
C SER A 29 -3.45 -20.19 7.45
N THR A 30 -2.98 -19.66 8.58
CA THR A 30 -2.77 -18.21 8.75
C THR A 30 -1.85 -17.64 7.66
N LEU A 31 -0.77 -18.36 7.31
CA LEU A 31 0.13 -17.95 6.23
C LEU A 31 -0.58 -17.97 4.87
N GLY A 32 -1.44 -18.96 4.62
CA GLY A 32 -2.28 -19.02 3.43
C GLY A 32 -3.25 -17.84 3.32
N GLN A 33 -3.90 -17.45 4.42
CA GLN A 33 -4.79 -16.28 4.47
C GLN A 33 -4.05 -14.96 4.18
N LEU A 34 -2.82 -14.80 4.70
CA LEU A 34 -1.99 -13.63 4.40
C LEU A 34 -1.52 -13.63 2.94
N ALA A 35 -1.12 -14.79 2.42
CA ALA A 35 -0.71 -14.92 1.04
C ALA A 35 -1.86 -14.65 0.06
N HIS A 36 -3.06 -15.11 0.38
CA HIS A 36 -4.30 -14.80 -0.33
C HIS A 36 -4.62 -13.31 -0.29
N SER A 37 -4.55 -12.67 0.88
CA SER A 37 -4.81 -11.23 1.03
C SER A 37 -3.88 -10.38 0.14
N LEU A 38 -2.60 -10.76 0.05
CA LEU A 38 -1.64 -10.13 -0.86
C LEU A 38 -2.02 -10.38 -2.32
N ALA A 39 -2.33 -11.62 -2.70
CA ALA A 39 -2.69 -11.97 -4.07
C ALA A 39 -3.95 -11.23 -4.56
N VAL A 40 -4.97 -11.11 -3.70
CA VAL A 40 -6.19 -10.35 -4.00
C VAL A 40 -5.86 -8.88 -4.23
N ALA A 41 -4.98 -8.30 -3.41
CA ALA A 41 -4.56 -6.91 -3.57
C ALA A 41 -3.70 -6.65 -4.81
N ALA A 42 -3.08 -7.70 -5.35
CA ALA A 42 -2.23 -7.66 -6.53
C ALA A 42 -3.01 -7.68 -7.85
N ILE A 43 -4.33 -7.93 -7.85
CA ILE A 43 -5.11 -7.98 -9.10
C ILE A 43 -5.03 -6.61 -9.82
N PRO A 44 -4.59 -6.55 -11.09
CA PRO A 44 -4.30 -5.30 -11.81
C PRO A 44 -5.57 -4.67 -12.42
N THR A 45 -6.58 -4.38 -11.61
CA THR A 45 -7.78 -3.68 -12.08
C THR A 45 -8.13 -2.50 -11.17
N THR A 46 -8.63 -1.41 -11.75
CA THR A 46 -9.07 -0.22 -11.00
C THR A 46 -10.13 -0.56 -9.95
N SER A 47 -11.08 -1.45 -10.29
CA SER A 47 -12.09 -1.92 -9.34
C SER A 47 -11.45 -2.62 -8.13
N SER A 48 -10.51 -3.54 -8.38
CA SER A 48 -9.81 -4.23 -7.31
C SER A 48 -9.00 -3.27 -6.44
N LYS A 49 -8.31 -2.29 -7.03
CA LYS A 49 -7.60 -1.25 -6.27
C LYS A 49 -8.55 -0.44 -5.39
N GLY A 50 -9.69 0.00 -5.93
CA GLY A 50 -10.70 0.72 -5.15
C GLY A 50 -11.24 -0.10 -3.97
N GLU A 51 -11.52 -1.39 -4.17
CA GLU A 51 -11.97 -2.29 -3.10
C GLU A 51 -10.90 -2.52 -2.03
N VAL A 52 -9.66 -2.79 -2.45
CA VAL A 52 -8.53 -3.03 -1.55
C VAL A 52 -8.24 -1.78 -0.73
N TRP A 53 -8.29 -0.59 -1.34
CA TRP A 53 -8.11 0.67 -0.64
C TRP A 53 -9.10 0.82 0.51
N LYS A 54 -10.40 0.60 0.24
CA LYS A 54 -11.46 0.62 1.27
C LYS A 54 -11.19 -0.36 2.41
N LEU A 55 -10.63 -1.53 2.11
CA LEU A 55 -10.29 -2.54 3.11
C LEU A 55 -9.10 -2.12 3.97
N ILE A 56 -8.00 -1.62 3.37
CA ILE A 56 -6.80 -1.25 4.14
C ILE A 56 -7.03 -0.02 5.01
N THR A 57 -7.92 0.90 4.62
CA THR A 57 -8.35 2.05 5.43
C THR A 57 -9.44 1.71 6.44
N ASN A 58 -9.96 0.48 6.44
CA ASN A 58 -10.90 0.03 7.47
C ASN A 58 -10.15 -0.30 8.77
N GLN A 59 -10.49 0.38 9.86
CA GLN A 59 -9.85 0.21 11.16
C GLN A 59 -10.06 -1.19 11.77
N LYS A 60 -11.07 -1.94 11.32
CA LYS A 60 -11.37 -3.30 11.81
C LYS A 60 -10.50 -4.39 11.16
N LEU A 61 -9.78 -4.09 10.08
CA LEU A 61 -8.94 -5.08 9.42
C LEU A 61 -7.76 -5.47 10.35
N PRO A 62 -7.48 -6.76 10.55
CA PRO A 62 -6.30 -7.18 11.31
C PRO A 62 -5.00 -6.64 10.72
N THR A 63 -4.04 -6.27 11.57
CA THR A 63 -2.78 -5.61 11.16
C THR A 63 -2.01 -6.42 10.12
N ASP A 64 -1.86 -7.73 10.30
CA ASP A 64 -1.08 -8.56 9.38
C ASP A 64 -1.76 -8.70 8.01
N SER A 65 -3.09 -8.85 7.97
CA SER A 65 -3.86 -8.82 6.74
C SER A 65 -3.72 -7.47 6.03
N ARG A 66 -3.81 -6.35 6.76
CA ARG A 66 -3.60 -5.01 6.20
C ARG A 66 -2.22 -4.89 5.56
N LYS A 67 -1.17 -5.34 6.26
CA LYS A 67 0.22 -5.33 5.74
C LYS A 67 0.35 -6.18 4.48
N ALA A 68 -0.26 -7.37 4.46
CA ALA A 68 -0.25 -8.23 3.29
C ALA A 68 -0.94 -7.57 2.09
N MET A 69 -2.11 -6.97 2.31
CA MET A 69 -2.84 -6.24 1.25
C MET A 69 -2.04 -5.03 0.75
N MET A 70 -1.47 -4.20 1.62
CA MET A 70 -0.67 -3.04 1.19
C MET A 70 0.55 -3.45 0.34
N ARG A 71 1.19 -4.58 0.66
CA ARG A 71 2.29 -5.14 -0.14
C ARG A 71 1.86 -5.57 -1.54
N GLY A 72 0.64 -6.12 -1.69
CA GLY A 72 0.08 -6.46 -3.00
C GLY A 72 -0.52 -5.25 -3.73
N PHE A 73 -0.89 -4.20 -2.99
CA PHE A 73 -1.51 -3.00 -3.55
C PHE A 73 -0.50 -2.15 -4.33
N HIS A 74 0.64 -1.82 -3.72
CA HIS A 74 1.67 -0.98 -4.35
C HIS A 74 2.71 -1.84 -5.07
N LEU A 75 2.43 -2.24 -6.30
CA LEU A 75 3.36 -3.02 -7.13
C LEU A 75 4.05 -2.12 -8.18
N PRO A 76 5.37 -2.28 -8.40
CA PRO A 76 6.11 -1.47 -9.37
C PRO A 76 5.60 -1.59 -10.81
N THR A 77 4.92 -2.69 -11.14
CA THR A 77 4.33 -3.03 -12.44
C THR A 77 2.95 -2.39 -12.65
N GLN A 78 2.35 -1.80 -11.61
CA GLN A 78 0.97 -1.30 -11.60
C GLN A 78 0.90 0.17 -11.14
N ARG A 79 1.93 0.95 -11.50
CA ARG A 79 2.05 2.37 -11.11
C ARG A 79 0.84 3.19 -11.56
N ASP A 80 0.45 3.03 -12.82
CA ASP A 80 -0.65 3.77 -13.43
C ASP A 80 -1.99 3.56 -12.69
N LEU A 81 -2.19 2.37 -12.10
CA LEU A 81 -3.39 2.06 -11.31
C LEU A 81 -3.36 2.63 -9.88
N SER A 82 -2.21 3.16 -9.44
CA SER A 82 -1.99 3.64 -8.07
C SER A 82 -2.01 5.16 -7.96
N GLU A 83 -2.00 5.90 -9.07
CA GLU A 83 -1.89 7.37 -9.10
C GLU A 83 -3.04 8.06 -8.36
N ASP A 84 -4.27 7.59 -8.57
CA ASP A 84 -5.49 8.11 -7.94
C ASP A 84 -5.49 7.97 -6.41
N PHE A 85 -4.63 7.10 -5.86
CA PHE A 85 -4.57 6.83 -4.42
C PHE A 85 -3.54 7.69 -3.69
N VAL A 86 -2.74 8.49 -4.39
CA VAL A 86 -1.74 9.37 -3.77
C VAL A 86 -2.40 10.41 -2.87
N ASP A 87 -3.45 11.08 -3.35
CA ASP A 87 -4.16 12.09 -2.56
C ASP A 87 -4.94 11.42 -1.41
N LEU A 88 -5.51 10.25 -1.68
CA LEU A 88 -6.20 9.46 -0.67
C LEU A 88 -5.26 9.02 0.46
N TYR A 89 -4.00 8.69 0.15
CA TYR A 89 -3.01 8.36 1.18
C TYR A 89 -2.84 9.52 2.17
N PHE A 90 -2.56 10.73 1.69
CA PHE A 90 -2.30 11.88 2.56
C PHE A 90 -3.52 12.28 3.38
N THR A 91 -4.73 12.23 2.79
CA THR A 91 -5.98 12.51 3.51
C THR A 91 -6.32 11.46 4.58
N GLN A 92 -5.86 10.22 4.44
CA GLN A 92 -6.11 9.13 5.38
C GLN A 92 -5.08 9.03 6.51
N LEU A 93 -3.91 9.65 6.39
CA LEU A 93 -2.80 9.49 7.34
C LEU A 93 -3.21 9.77 8.79
N LEU A 94 -3.81 10.94 9.04
CA LEU A 94 -4.21 11.34 10.40
C LEU A 94 -5.37 10.49 10.93
N ILE A 95 -6.31 10.13 10.07
CA ILE A 95 -7.47 9.28 10.41
C ILE A 95 -6.98 7.89 10.84
N MET A 96 -6.09 7.30 10.04
CA MET A 96 -5.53 5.98 10.34
C MET A 96 -4.64 6.03 11.58
N TRP A 97 -3.89 7.10 11.78
CA TRP A 97 -3.04 7.26 12.96
C TRP A 97 -3.83 7.37 14.26
N GLY A 98 -4.89 8.18 14.28
CA GLY A 98 -5.73 8.37 15.46
C GLY A 98 -6.69 7.21 15.75
N GLY A 99 -7.12 6.49 14.71
CA GLY A 99 -8.15 5.44 14.82
C GLY A 99 -7.63 4.00 14.89
N ASN A 100 -6.32 3.77 14.92
CA ASN A 100 -5.74 2.43 14.96
C ASN A 100 -4.74 2.25 16.11
N SER A 101 -4.38 0.99 16.37
CA SER A 101 -3.21 0.69 17.19
C SER A 101 -1.94 1.27 16.57
N PHE A 102 -0.96 1.60 17.40
CA PHE A 102 0.32 2.17 16.97
C PHE A 102 1.00 1.33 15.87
N GLN A 103 0.99 0.00 16.00
CA GLN A 103 1.57 -0.90 15.01
C GLN A 103 0.83 -0.85 13.66
N SER A 104 -0.50 -0.81 13.68
CA SER A 104 -1.34 -0.72 12.47
C SER A 104 -1.15 0.64 11.78
N ALA A 105 -1.22 1.73 12.54
CA ALA A 105 -0.99 3.10 12.06
C ALA A 105 0.39 3.28 11.43
N THR A 106 1.45 2.81 12.11
CA THR A 106 2.83 2.85 11.61
C THR A 106 2.95 2.05 10.31
N SER A 107 2.41 0.83 10.29
CA SER A 107 2.43 -0.02 9.09
C SER A 107 1.71 0.63 7.92
N PHE A 108 0.60 1.33 8.16
CA PHE A 108 -0.13 2.07 7.13
C PHE A 108 0.69 3.23 6.58
N ALA A 109 1.23 4.08 7.46
CA ALA A 109 2.08 5.22 7.05
C ALA A 109 3.30 4.78 6.23
N GLU A 110 3.90 3.64 6.56
CA GLU A 110 5.08 3.12 5.83
C GLU A 110 4.73 2.42 4.51
N LEU A 111 3.76 1.50 4.55
CA LEU A 111 3.50 0.59 3.43
C LEU A 111 2.50 1.13 2.41
N ALA A 112 1.63 2.08 2.80
CA ALA A 112 0.71 2.74 1.88
C ALA A 112 1.32 3.99 1.20
N PHE A 113 2.54 4.40 1.61
CA PHE A 113 3.22 5.51 0.95
C PHE A 113 3.49 5.16 -0.53
N PRO A 114 3.20 6.06 -1.49
CA PRO A 114 3.28 5.79 -2.94
C PRO A 114 4.72 5.76 -3.48
N ARG A 115 5.58 4.92 -2.90
CA ARG A 115 7.03 4.87 -3.15
C ARG A 115 7.46 4.57 -4.58
N PHE A 116 6.60 3.90 -5.35
CA PHE A 116 6.90 3.53 -6.75
C PHE A 116 6.47 4.62 -7.75
N LEU A 117 5.73 5.63 -7.29
CA LEU A 117 5.39 6.82 -8.06
C LEU A 117 6.48 7.87 -7.84
N THR A 118 7.67 7.61 -8.42
CA THR A 118 8.85 8.48 -8.36
C THR A 118 8.69 9.70 -9.28
N SER A 119 7.68 10.52 -9.01
CA SER A 119 7.33 11.72 -9.78
C SER A 119 7.49 12.98 -8.94
N GLU A 120 7.71 14.11 -9.62
CA GLU A 120 7.74 15.42 -8.97
C GLU A 120 6.39 15.78 -8.34
N SER A 121 5.28 15.36 -8.96
CA SER A 121 3.93 15.52 -8.40
C SER A 121 3.80 14.86 -7.02
N THR A 122 4.26 13.61 -6.87
CA THR A 122 4.23 12.89 -5.60
C THR A 122 5.11 13.56 -4.54
N LEU A 123 6.28 14.07 -4.93
CA LEU A 123 7.16 14.81 -4.03
C LEU A 123 6.53 16.13 -3.54
N ILE A 124 5.90 16.89 -4.45
CA ILE A 124 5.18 18.12 -4.12
C ILE A 124 4.07 17.82 -3.11
N LYS A 125 3.25 16.78 -3.35
CA LYS A 125 2.17 16.39 -2.44
C LYS A 125 2.69 16.00 -1.05
N ALA A 126 3.82 15.29 -0.98
CA ALA A 126 4.45 14.95 0.29
C ALA A 126 4.91 16.20 1.06
N ASN A 127 5.56 17.16 0.37
CA ASN A 127 5.99 18.42 0.99
C ASN A 127 4.78 19.26 1.44
N GLN A 128 3.75 19.38 0.60
CA GLN A 128 2.51 20.10 0.92
C GLN A 128 1.83 19.53 2.15
N TRP A 129 1.74 18.19 2.27
CA TRP A 129 1.20 17.57 3.48
C TRP A 129 2.08 17.89 4.70
N LEU A 130 3.41 17.79 4.59
CA LEU A 130 4.33 18.09 5.68
C LEU A 130 4.31 19.55 6.13
N GLU A 131 4.05 20.49 5.22
CA GLU A 131 3.95 21.93 5.52
C GLU A 131 2.56 22.35 5.99
N GLY A 132 1.52 21.64 5.52
CA GLY A 132 0.12 21.87 5.85
C GLY A 132 -0.36 21.03 7.03
N GLU A 133 -1.31 20.12 6.77
CA GLU A 133 -1.97 19.30 7.80
C GLU A 133 -0.99 18.48 8.67
N GLY A 134 0.10 18.02 8.06
CA GLY A 134 1.15 17.25 8.71
C GLY A 134 2.13 18.09 9.54
N SER A 135 2.05 19.42 9.52
CA SER A 135 2.93 20.31 10.29
C SER A 135 2.81 20.08 11.81
N GLN A 136 1.58 19.80 12.27
CA GLN A 136 1.26 19.50 13.67
C GLN A 136 0.92 18.01 13.90
N ALA A 137 1.22 17.14 12.93
CA ALA A 137 1.02 15.71 13.11
C ALA A 137 1.88 15.16 14.26
N PRO A 138 1.44 14.08 14.93
CA PRO A 138 2.25 13.39 15.92
C PRO A 138 3.66 13.11 15.41
N SER A 139 4.68 13.34 16.25
CA SER A 139 6.10 13.31 15.84
C SER A 139 6.51 12.01 15.15
N GLY A 140 5.98 10.87 15.64
CA GLY A 140 6.19 9.56 15.02
C GLY A 140 5.70 9.48 13.58
N LEU A 141 4.46 9.92 13.32
CA LEU A 141 3.89 9.94 11.97
C LEU A 141 4.66 10.88 11.05
N ARG A 142 4.92 12.11 11.52
CA ARG A 142 5.64 13.13 10.76
C ARG A 142 7.02 12.62 10.34
N ARG A 143 7.74 11.94 11.25
CA ARG A 143 9.05 11.32 10.97
C ARG A 143 8.96 10.29 9.85
N LEU A 144 7.97 9.39 9.89
CA LEU A 144 7.80 8.36 8.86
C LEU A 144 7.57 8.97 7.47
N VAL A 145 6.75 10.01 7.39
CA VAL A 145 6.47 10.70 6.11
C VAL A 145 7.71 11.44 5.60
N LEU A 146 8.49 12.08 6.48
CA LEU A 146 9.78 12.70 6.13
C LEU A 146 10.75 11.66 5.55
N GLU A 147 10.94 10.53 6.23
CA GLU A 147 11.84 9.45 5.80
C GLU A 147 11.42 8.85 4.44
N ALA A 148 10.11 8.68 4.23
CA ALA A 148 9.56 8.21 2.97
C ALA A 148 9.75 9.22 1.83
N ARG A 149 9.51 10.51 2.09
CA ARG A 149 9.75 11.62 1.16
C ARG A 149 11.23 11.74 0.78
N ASP A 150 12.15 11.63 1.73
CA ASP A 150 13.59 11.66 1.47
C ASP A 150 14.04 10.45 0.62
N SER A 151 13.45 9.29 0.87
CA SER A 151 13.70 8.08 0.08
C SER A 151 13.20 8.23 -1.36
N LEU A 152 12.04 8.86 -1.55
CA LEU A 152 11.48 9.19 -2.86
C LEU A 152 12.40 10.14 -3.63
N GLU A 153 12.86 11.22 -2.98
CA GLU A 153 13.78 12.18 -3.59
C GLU A 153 15.10 11.52 -4.02
N ARG A 154 15.68 10.65 -3.19
CA ARG A 154 16.87 9.89 -3.55
C ARG A 154 16.65 8.98 -4.76
N ALA A 155 15.52 8.29 -4.82
CA ALA A 155 15.17 7.43 -5.95
C ALA A 155 15.03 8.23 -7.25
N MET A 156 14.40 9.40 -7.20
CA MET A 156 14.28 10.30 -8.36
C MET A 156 15.64 10.81 -8.86
N ARG A 157 16.56 11.14 -7.96
CA ARG A 157 17.93 11.54 -8.34
C ARG A 157 18.69 10.39 -9.01
N ALA A 158 18.57 9.18 -8.49
CA ALA A 158 19.21 8.00 -9.08
C ALA A 158 18.68 7.71 -10.50
N GLN A 159 17.37 7.85 -10.73
CA GLN A 159 16.75 7.64 -12.05
C GLN A 159 17.20 8.67 -13.10
N LYS A 160 17.54 9.90 -12.69
CA LYS A 160 18.06 10.93 -13.62
C LYS A 160 19.50 10.68 -14.05
N LEU A 161 20.23 9.82 -13.33
CA LEU A 161 21.64 9.50 -13.59
C LEU A 161 21.82 8.21 -14.42
N SER A 162 20.75 7.44 -14.64
CA SER A 162 20.71 6.20 -15.44
C SER A 162 20.21 6.46 -16.86
#